data_AF-A0A2E4EI68-F1
#
_entry.id   AF-A0A2E4EI68-F1
#
_cell.length_a   1.000
_cell.length_b   1.000
_cell.length_c   1.000
_cell.angle_alpha   90.00
_cell.angle_beta   90.00
_cell.angle_gamma   90.00
#
_symmetry.space_group_name_H-M   'P 1'
#
loop_
_entity.id
_entity.type
_entity.pdbx_description
1 polymer ?
#
loop_
_entity_poly.entity_id
_entity_poly.type
_entity_poly.pdbx_seq_one_letter_code
_entity_poly.pdbx_strand_id
1 'polypeptide(L)'
;MAQANNKLAFLITLELRIDGLEKTATHLITNAESQEEADRRALEAELNGTLGVNAEFTSDKQVEDMGGDWIYDVKSSVQVAPEHIDIMRGYLHPHSRLDQ
;
A
#
# COMPACT_ATOMS: atom_id res chain seq x y z
N MET A 1 -6.59 6.68 -30.89
CA MET A 1 -7.03 7.63 -29.85
C MET A 1 -6.56 7.08 -28.53
N ALA A 2 -5.54 7.68 -27.92
CA ALA A 2 -5.00 7.18 -26.65
C ALA A 2 -6.01 7.52 -25.54
N GLN A 3 -6.57 6.50 -24.89
CA GLN A 3 -7.27 6.69 -23.62
C GLN A 3 -6.32 7.43 -22.68
N ALA A 4 -6.73 8.59 -22.18
CA ALA A 4 -6.08 9.19 -21.04
C ALA A 4 -6.28 8.21 -19.89
N ASN A 5 -5.31 7.32 -19.66
CA ASN A 5 -5.30 6.46 -18.48
C ASN A 5 -5.39 7.40 -17.28
N ASN A 6 -6.51 7.33 -16.57
CA ASN A 6 -6.73 8.09 -15.35
C ASN A 6 -5.83 7.44 -14.29
N LYS A 7 -4.54 7.80 -14.30
CA LYS A 7 -3.53 7.21 -13.44
C LYS A 7 -3.63 7.90 -12.09
N LEU A 8 -4.60 7.48 -11.28
CA LEU A 8 -4.67 7.92 -9.89
C LEU A 8 -3.44 7.40 -9.15
N ALA A 9 -2.99 8.19 -8.18
CA ALA A 9 -1.93 7.80 -7.27
C ALA A 9 -2.43 8.04 -5.84
N PHE A 10 -2.09 7.14 -4.93
CA PHE A 10 -2.47 7.22 -3.52
C PHE A 10 -1.25 6.99 -2.65
N LEU A 11 -1.11 7.81 -1.61
CA LEU A 11 -0.21 7.58 -0.51
C LEU A 11 -1.00 6.88 0.59
N ILE A 12 -0.63 5.64 0.86
CA ILE A 12 -1.34 4.80 1.82
C ILE A 12 -0.41 4.50 2.99
N THR A 13 -0.90 4.75 4.19
CA THR A 13 -0.21 4.38 5.43
C THR A 13 -0.94 3.20 6.02
N LEU A 14 -0.20 2.11 6.19
CA LEU A 14 -0.64 0.92 6.90
C LEU A 14 -0.15 0.98 8.34
N GLU A 15 -0.97 0.46 9.24
CA GLU A 15 -0.60 0.12 10.61
C GLU A 15 -0.58 -1.39 10.74
N LEU A 16 0.52 -1.92 11.28
CA LEU A 16 0.72 -3.33 11.54
C LEU A 16 0.79 -3.54 13.04
N ARG A 17 -0.06 -4.42 13.56
CA ARG A 17 -0.16 -4.73 14.98
C ARG A 17 0.12 -6.21 15.20
N ILE A 18 1.15 -6.52 16.01
CA ILE A 18 1.61 -7.88 16.30
C ILE A 18 2.07 -7.95 17.75
N ASP A 19 1.45 -8.79 18.58
CA ASP A 19 1.88 -9.12 19.96
C ASP A 19 2.50 -7.94 20.76
N GLY A 20 1.74 -6.83 20.88
CA GLY A 20 2.16 -5.63 21.61
C GLY A 20 3.13 -4.69 20.89
N LEU A 21 3.52 -5.02 19.65
CA LEU A 21 4.28 -4.16 18.76
C LEU A 21 3.35 -3.50 17.74
N GLU A 22 3.65 -2.22 17.47
CA GLU A 22 3.02 -1.45 16.40
C GLU A 22 4.09 -0.95 15.43
N LYS A 23 3.86 -1.15 14.14
CA LYS A 23 4.71 -0.65 13.06
C LYS A 23 3.82 0.10 12.07
N THR A 24 4.34 1.17 11.49
CA THR A 24 3.71 1.84 10.35
C THR A 24 4.53 1.63 9.09
N ALA A 25 3.85 1.40 7.96
CA ALA A 25 4.45 1.34 6.64
C ALA A 25 3.72 2.30 5.70
N THR A 26 4.45 3.00 4.84
CA THR A 26 3.86 3.94 3.89
C THR A 26 4.20 3.52 2.47
N HIS A 27 3.18 3.36 1.65
CA HIS A 27 3.26 2.89 0.27
C HIS A 27 2.72 3.94 -0.69
N LEU A 28 3.44 4.19 -1.79
CA LEU A 28 2.96 5.00 -2.90
C LEU A 28 2.42 4.10 -4.01
N ILE A 29 1.11 3.98 -4.11
CA ILE A 29 0.46 3.20 -5.15
C ILE A 29 0.19 4.11 -6.35
N THR A 30 0.71 3.73 -7.51
CA THR A 30 0.53 4.47 -8.76
C THR A 30 -0.24 3.65 -9.79
N ASN A 31 -0.92 4.33 -10.70
CA ASN A 31 -1.82 3.72 -11.69
C ASN A 31 -2.92 2.90 -10.99
N ALA A 32 -3.55 3.49 -9.98
CA ALA A 32 -4.71 2.89 -9.31
C ALA A 32 -5.99 3.21 -10.08
N GLU A 33 -6.96 2.30 -10.06
CA GLU A 33 -8.28 2.48 -10.67
C GLU A 33 -9.27 3.14 -9.71
N SER A 34 -9.13 2.86 -8.40
CA SER A 34 -9.91 3.46 -7.33
C SER A 34 -9.11 3.52 -6.03
N GLN A 35 -9.68 4.14 -4.99
CA GLN A 35 -9.06 4.16 -3.67
C GLN A 35 -9.04 2.75 -3.05
N GLU A 36 -10.13 1.98 -3.21
CA GLU A 36 -10.24 0.62 -2.70
C GLU A 36 -9.22 -0.33 -3.35
N GLU A 37 -9.01 -0.20 -4.67
CA GLU A 37 -7.98 -0.97 -5.37
C GLU A 37 -6.57 -0.58 -4.93
N ALA A 38 -6.33 0.70 -4.63
CA ALA A 38 -5.06 1.15 -4.08
C ALA A 38 -4.83 0.61 -2.66
N ASP A 39 -5.83 0.69 -1.78
CA ASP A 39 -5.80 0.21 -0.40
C ASP A 39 -5.46 -1.29 -0.35
N ARG A 40 -6.13 -2.10 -1.18
CA ARG A 40 -5.84 -3.54 -1.33
C ARG A 40 -4.41 -3.80 -1.82
N ARG A 41 -3.93 -3.07 -2.83
CA ARG A 41 -2.55 -3.23 -3.34
C ARG A 41 -1.49 -2.85 -2.31
N ALA A 42 -1.77 -1.87 -1.47
CA ALA A 42 -0.87 -1.52 -0.37
C ALA A 42 -0.78 -2.66 0.66
N LEU A 43 -1.93 -3.24 1.05
CA LEU A 43 -1.97 -4.40 1.94
C LEU A 43 -1.21 -5.60 1.34
N GLU A 44 -1.45 -5.91 0.06
CA GLU A 44 -0.72 -6.95 -0.67
C GLU A 44 0.79 -6.69 -0.69
N ALA A 45 1.23 -5.44 -0.85
CA ALA A 45 2.65 -5.08 -0.87
C ALA A 45 3.37 -5.36 0.46
N GLU A 46 2.70 -5.16 1.60
CA GLU A 46 3.28 -5.49 2.92
C GLU A 46 3.38 -7.01 3.13
N LEU A 47 2.55 -7.80 2.43
CA LEU A 47 2.55 -9.26 2.43
C LEU A 47 3.48 -9.86 1.35
N ASN A 48 4.50 -9.11 0.92
CA ASN A 48 5.42 -9.50 -0.17
C ASN A 48 4.72 -9.76 -1.52
N GLY A 49 3.58 -9.11 -1.77
CA GLY A 49 2.87 -9.15 -3.06
C GLY A 49 1.91 -10.32 -3.24
N THR A 50 1.75 -11.20 -2.23
CA THR A 50 0.80 -12.32 -2.28
C THR A 50 0.18 -12.56 -0.93
N LEU A 51 -1.14 -12.79 -0.90
CA LEU A 51 -1.84 -13.23 0.30
C LEU A 51 -1.32 -14.64 0.68
N GLY A 52 -0.75 -14.78 1.87
CA GLY A 52 -0.30 -16.07 2.40
C GLY A 52 -1.46 -17.03 2.68
N VAL A 53 -1.14 -18.31 2.93
CA VAL A 53 -2.16 -19.37 3.17
C VAL A 53 -3.02 -19.10 4.42
N ASN A 54 -2.47 -18.36 5.38
CA ASN A 54 -3.15 -18.02 6.64
C ASN A 54 -3.62 -16.56 6.68
N ALA A 55 -3.47 -15.83 5.57
CA ALA A 55 -3.88 -14.44 5.48
C ALA A 55 -5.27 -14.34 4.84
N GLU A 56 -6.14 -13.55 5.45
CA GLU A 56 -7.51 -13.33 5.00
C GLU A 56 -7.83 -11.83 5.02
N PHE A 57 -8.44 -11.35 3.94
CA PHE A 57 -9.04 -10.01 3.94
C PHE A 57 -10.34 -10.06 4.74
N THR A 58 -10.36 -9.35 5.87
CA THR A 58 -11.59 -9.14 6.64
C THR A 58 -12.41 -7.98 6.06
N SER A 59 -11.76 -7.07 5.31
CA SER A 59 -12.37 -5.99 4.52
C SER A 59 -11.37 -5.44 3.50
N ASP A 60 -11.79 -4.49 2.64
CA ASP A 60 -10.88 -3.78 1.71
C ASP A 60 -9.79 -2.96 2.42
N LYS A 61 -9.88 -2.78 3.74
CA LYS A 61 -8.97 -1.96 4.55
C LYS A 61 -8.22 -2.76 5.61
N GLN A 62 -8.42 -4.08 5.66
CA GLN A 62 -7.82 -4.90 6.69
C GLN A 62 -7.50 -6.31 6.18
N VAL A 63 -6.29 -6.77 6.50
CA VAL A 63 -5.89 -8.16 6.39
C VAL A 63 -5.51 -8.67 7.77
N GLU A 64 -5.99 -9.86 8.10
CA GLU A 64 -5.48 -10.65 9.23
C GLU A 64 -4.58 -11.76 8.68
N ASP A 65 -3.45 -12.02 9.34
CA ASP A 65 -2.57 -13.14 9.05
C ASP A 65 -2.26 -13.92 10.34
N MET A 66 -1.69 -15.11 10.20
CA MET A 66 -1.30 -15.98 11.31
C MET A 66 -2.48 -16.32 12.25
N GLY A 67 -3.69 -16.43 11.71
CA GLY A 67 -4.89 -16.75 12.49
C GLY A 67 -5.41 -15.61 13.36
N GLY A 68 -5.13 -14.35 12.99
CA GLY A 68 -5.60 -13.15 13.68
C GLY A 68 -4.56 -12.50 14.59
N ASP A 69 -3.37 -13.11 14.72
CA ASP A 69 -2.28 -12.57 15.54
C ASP A 69 -1.62 -11.34 14.91
N TRP A 70 -1.68 -11.24 13.57
CA TRP A 70 -1.06 -10.18 12.80
C TRP A 70 -2.14 -9.40 12.07
N ILE A 71 -2.33 -8.14 12.45
CA ILE A 71 -3.40 -7.30 11.88
C ILE A 71 -2.77 -6.15 11.09
N TYR A 72 -3.12 -6.06 9.82
CA TYR A 72 -2.71 -5.03 8.88
C TYR A 72 -3.91 -4.13 8.58
N ASP A 73 -3.83 -2.86 8.93
CA ASP A 73 -4.90 -1.89 8.78
C ASP A 73 -4.50 -0.72 7.88
N VAL A 74 -5.40 -0.30 6.98
CA VAL A 74 -5.26 0.96 6.27
C VAL A 74 -5.62 2.11 7.20
N LYS A 75 -4.60 2.78 7.72
CA LYS A 75 -4.74 3.93 8.63
C LYS A 75 -5.08 5.23 7.91
N SER A 76 -4.48 5.45 6.73
CA SER A 76 -4.76 6.61 5.90
C SER A 76 -4.59 6.27 4.43
N SER A 77 -5.43 6.86 3.59
CA SER A 77 -5.34 6.74 2.13
C SER A 77 -5.63 8.11 1.53
N VAL A 78 -4.63 8.71 0.89
CA VAL A 78 -4.67 10.09 0.40
C VAL A 78 -4.31 10.13 -1.07
N GLN A 79 -5.20 10.68 -1.90
CA GLN A 79 -4.90 10.88 -3.31
C GLN A 79 -3.75 11.88 -3.50
N VAL A 80 -2.77 11.49 -4.30
CA VAL A 80 -1.57 12.27 -4.60
C VAL A 80 -1.74 12.94 -5.95
N ALA A 81 -1.54 14.26 -5.97
CA ALA A 81 -1.54 15.02 -7.22
C ALA A 81 -0.36 14.59 -8.11
N PRO A 82 -0.52 14.53 -9.45
CA PRO A 82 0.52 14.07 -10.36
C PRO A 82 1.88 14.75 -10.19
N GLU A 83 1.88 16.06 -9.92
CA GLU A 83 3.08 16.88 -9.69
C GLU A 83 3.90 16.48 -8.45
N HIS A 84 3.31 15.73 -7.51
CA HIS A 84 3.99 15.30 -6.28
C HIS A 84 4.56 13.88 -6.36
N ILE A 85 4.19 13.09 -7.38
CA ILE A 85 4.53 11.65 -7.47
C ILE A 85 6.05 11.44 -7.49
N ASP A 86 6.77 12.19 -8.31
CA ASP A 86 8.22 12.01 -8.46
C ASP A 86 8.99 12.43 -7.21
N ILE A 87 8.52 13.46 -6.50
CA ILE A 87 9.07 13.86 -5.20
C ILE A 87 8.87 12.74 -4.18
N MET A 88 7.65 12.21 -4.08
CA MET A 88 7.31 11.13 -3.15
C MET A 88 8.14 9.87 -3.40
N ARG A 89 8.35 9.49 -4.67
CA ARG A 89 9.22 8.36 -5.04
C ARG A 89 10.64 8.50 -4.49
N GLY A 90 11.19 9.72 -4.54
CA GLY A 90 12.53 9.99 -4.02
C GLY A 90 12.66 9.82 -2.50
N TYR A 91 11.61 10.15 -1.73
CA TYR A 91 11.63 10.04 -0.27
C TYR A 91 11.28 8.64 0.26
N LEU A 92 10.34 7.94 -0.39
CA LEU A 92 9.83 6.66 0.09
C LEU A 92 10.72 5.47 -0.34
N HIS A 93 11.47 5.61 -1.43
CA HIS A 93 12.41 4.59 -1.89
C HIS A 93 13.81 5.19 -2.10
N PRO A 94 14.50 5.64 -1.03
CA PRO A 94 15.79 6.32 -1.15
C PRO A 94 16.91 5.45 -1.76
N HIS A 95 16.69 4.13 -1.86
CA HIS A 95 17.68 3.16 -2.34
C HIS A 95 17.43 2.59 -3.75
N SER A 96 16.40 3.04 -4.49
CA SER A 96 16.16 2.57 -5.87
C SER A 96 17.12 3.13 -6.93
N ARG A 97 18.20 3.80 -6.53
CA ARG A 97 19.30 4.24 -7.42
C ARG A 97 20.51 3.29 -7.35
N LEU A 98 20.27 1.99 -7.48
CA LEU A 98 21.25 0.94 -7.77
C LEU A 98 20.37 -0.15 -8.43
N ASP A 99 20.26 -0.32 -9.74
CA ASP A 99 21.28 -0.45 -10.76
C ASP A 99 20.71 0.00 -12.12
N GLN A 100 21.45 0.85 -12.83
CA GLN A 100 21.37 0.99 -14.29
C GLN A 100 22.57 0.30 -14.90
#